data_AF-A0A5J4TJJ3-F1
#
_entry.id   AF-A0A5J4TJJ3-F1
#
_cell.length_a   1.000
_cell.length_b   1.000
_cell.length_c   1.000
_cell.angle_alpha   90.00
_cell.angle_beta   90.00
_cell.angle_gamma   90.00
#
_symmetry.space_group_name_H-M   'P 1'
#
loop_
_entity.id
_entity.type
_entity.pdbx_description
1 polymer ?
#
loop_
_entity_poly.entity_id
_entity_poly.type
_entity_poly.pdbx_seq_one_letter_code
_entity_poly.pdbx_strand_id
1 'polypeptide(L)'
;MYFQTLDNDTLDASEKILSNKLQHLYEDLIKCSAEQDWNSKDLELERLMIEANRIKEMANQFSHQKKYRINFDEAQNMYKSIAQLLHINCPLELKCAHRIELKSNHKTSLLQEIIFQIVTQSSNDNTAQRFFIEDRKIIDRIFPLIIRFANYEKLNDEKEIVDPEYQNQTYIRDAISLLLNLINQNQQVLFAKHSLFSAIFKLAKYNQGQIIEQKSDTATSIRRNSISVIIELCECETNNEQFIHEFNCIKILTEANSTAGGSRDYDTFVILHSRALINTLLQKIRGKQNHNPQPGLLKT
;
A
#
# COMPACT_ATOMS: atom_id res chain seq x y z
N MET A 1 -23.03 1.87 16.54
CA MET A 1 -23.35 0.51 16.04
C MET A 1 -22.67 -0.46 16.99
N TYR A 2 -23.44 -1.24 17.77
CA TYR A 2 -22.87 -2.23 18.69
C TYR A 2 -22.61 -3.51 17.89
N PHE A 3 -21.34 -3.85 17.66
CA PHE A 3 -20.99 -5.15 17.11
C PHE A 3 -21.17 -6.19 18.22
N GLN A 4 -22.06 -7.16 18.01
CA GLN A 4 -22.11 -8.33 18.88
C GLN A 4 -20.77 -9.06 18.76
N THR A 5 -20.08 -9.25 19.89
CA THR A 5 -18.90 -10.11 19.97
C THR A 5 -19.34 -11.54 19.74
N LEU A 6 -18.85 -12.17 18.66
CA LEU A 6 -19.02 -13.59 18.44
C LEU A 6 -18.27 -14.38 19.52
N ASP A 7 -18.79 -15.56 19.88
CA ASP A 7 -18.04 -16.51 20.68
C ASP A 7 -16.85 -17.09 19.90
N ASN A 8 -15.90 -17.69 20.63
CA ASN A 8 -14.66 -18.21 20.03
C ASN A 8 -14.92 -19.32 19.00
N ASP A 9 -15.90 -20.19 19.24
CA ASP A 9 -16.24 -21.31 18.36
C ASP A 9 -16.76 -20.81 17.00
N THR A 10 -17.61 -19.78 17.03
CA THR A 10 -18.13 -19.13 15.81
C THR A 10 -17.01 -18.45 15.04
N LEU A 11 -16.05 -17.83 15.73
CA LEU A 11 -14.87 -17.24 15.09
C LEU A 11 -13.98 -18.32 14.46
N ASP A 12 -13.75 -19.46 15.11
CA ASP A 12 -12.97 -20.58 14.56
C ASP A 12 -13.63 -21.17 13.31
N ALA A 13 -14.95 -21.36 13.37
CA ALA A 13 -15.71 -21.81 12.22
C ALA A 13 -15.62 -20.82 11.05
N SER A 14 -15.74 -19.52 11.32
CA SER A 14 -15.65 -18.47 10.31
C SER A 14 -14.27 -18.40 9.68
N GLU A 15 -13.21 -18.53 10.48
CA GLU A 15 -11.83 -18.55 10.03
C GLU A 15 -11.54 -19.74 9.11
N LYS A 16 -12.00 -20.93 9.51
CA LYS A 16 -11.89 -22.14 8.69
C LYS A 16 -12.63 -22.02 7.36
N ILE A 17 -13.85 -21.46 7.38
CA ILE A 17 -14.63 -21.20 6.17
C ILE A 17 -13.88 -20.21 5.26
N LEU A 18 -13.36 -19.12 5.82
CA LEU A 18 -12.61 -18.12 5.07
C LEU A 18 -11.34 -18.72 4.45
N SER A 19 -10.56 -19.48 5.23
CA SER A 19 -9.36 -20.18 4.74
C SER A 19 -9.67 -21.14 3.60
N ASN A 20 -10.76 -21.92 3.70
CA ASN A 20 -11.18 -22.84 2.64
C ASN A 20 -11.62 -22.09 1.38
N LYS A 21 -12.36 -20.99 1.52
CA LYS A 21 -12.78 -20.15 0.37
C LYS A 21 -11.59 -19.52 -0.35
N LEU A 22 -10.60 -19.03 0.40
CA LEU A 22 -9.36 -18.49 -0.16
C LEU A 22 -8.58 -19.57 -0.93
N GLN A 23 -8.48 -20.77 -0.37
CA GLN A 23 -7.82 -21.91 -1.02
C GLN A 23 -8.53 -22.31 -2.32
N HIS A 24 -9.86 -22.40 -2.32
CA HIS A 24 -10.62 -22.69 -3.54
C HIS A 24 -10.50 -21.58 -4.58
N LEU A 25 -10.51 -20.30 -4.17
CA LEU A 25 -10.25 -19.18 -5.09
C LEU A 25 -8.87 -19.31 -5.75
N TYR A 26 -7.84 -19.67 -4.99
CA TYR A 26 -6.49 -19.90 -5.53
C TYR A 26 -6.46 -21.06 -6.54
N GLU A 27 -7.08 -22.19 -6.20
CA GLU A 27 -7.17 -23.35 -7.10
C GLU A 27 -7.90 -23.01 -8.41
N ASP A 28 -9.00 -22.27 -8.34
CA ASP A 28 -9.74 -21.87 -9.51
C ASP A 28 -9.00 -20.82 -10.35
N LEU A 29 -8.21 -19.94 -9.72
CA LEU A 29 -7.32 -19.02 -10.42
C LEU A 29 -6.22 -19.75 -11.19
N ILE A 30 -5.64 -20.81 -10.62
CA ILE A 30 -4.68 -21.66 -11.33
C ILE A 30 -5.35 -22.27 -12.57
N LYS A 31 -6.54 -22.86 -12.42
CA LYS A 31 -7.28 -23.45 -13.55
C LYS A 31 -7.58 -22.40 -14.62
N CYS A 32 -8.07 -21.23 -14.21
CA CYS A 32 -8.35 -20.11 -15.09
C CYS A 32 -7.09 -19.63 -15.84
N SER A 33 -5.93 -19.60 -15.18
CA SER A 33 -4.66 -19.24 -15.83
C SER A 33 -4.25 -20.25 -16.92
N ALA A 34 -4.49 -21.53 -16.69
CA ALA A 34 -4.12 -22.64 -17.58
C ALA A 34 -5.07 -22.85 -18.78
N GLU A 35 -6.28 -22.30 -18.74
CA GLU A 35 -7.27 -22.39 -19.81
C GLU A 35 -6.71 -21.83 -21.15
N GLN A 36 -7.21 -22.27 -22.30
CA GLN A 36 -6.73 -21.77 -23.61
C GLN A 36 -7.73 -20.84 -24.30
N ASP A 37 -9.03 -21.02 -24.06
CA ASP A 37 -10.08 -20.18 -24.61
C ASP A 37 -10.27 -18.87 -23.83
N TRP A 38 -10.01 -17.75 -24.51
CA TRP A 38 -10.11 -16.42 -23.91
C TRP A 38 -11.55 -15.99 -23.57
N ASN A 39 -12.55 -16.44 -24.32
CA ASN A 39 -13.94 -16.07 -24.02
C ASN A 39 -14.43 -16.79 -22.75
N SER A 40 -14.07 -18.07 -22.62
CA SER A 40 -14.28 -18.85 -21.40
C SER A 40 -13.56 -18.21 -20.20
N LYS A 41 -12.28 -17.82 -20.37
CA LYS A 41 -11.50 -17.13 -19.32
C LYS A 41 -12.13 -15.83 -18.84
N ASP A 42 -12.69 -15.02 -19.73
CA ASP A 42 -13.21 -13.70 -19.34
C ASP A 42 -14.48 -13.80 -18.47
N LEU A 43 -15.34 -14.79 -18.77
CA LEU A 43 -16.50 -15.15 -17.95
C LEU A 43 -16.06 -15.74 -16.61
N GLU A 44 -15.06 -16.62 -16.64
CA GLU A 44 -14.53 -17.24 -15.43
C GLU A 44 -13.87 -16.22 -14.50
N LEU A 45 -13.12 -15.27 -15.05
CA LEU A 45 -12.51 -14.19 -14.27
C LEU A 45 -13.56 -13.31 -13.59
N GLU A 46 -14.69 -13.06 -14.24
CA GLU A 46 -15.82 -12.33 -13.66
C GLU A 46 -16.44 -13.08 -12.48
N ARG A 47 -16.63 -14.41 -12.63
CA ARG A 47 -17.06 -15.29 -11.53
C ARG A 47 -16.08 -15.21 -10.34
N LEU A 48 -14.78 -15.29 -10.61
CA LEU A 48 -13.73 -15.24 -9.59
C LEU A 48 -13.67 -13.88 -8.88
N MET A 49 -13.90 -12.77 -9.60
CA MET A 49 -13.98 -11.44 -8.99
C MET A 49 -15.17 -11.31 -8.03
N ILE A 50 -16.33 -11.88 -8.38
CA ILE A 50 -17.51 -11.89 -7.51
C ILE A 50 -17.19 -12.67 -6.23
N GLU A 51 -16.56 -13.84 -6.35
CA GLU A 51 -16.19 -14.64 -5.18
C GLU A 51 -15.11 -13.97 -4.33
N ALA A 52 -14.09 -13.36 -4.96
CA ALA A 52 -13.06 -12.60 -4.26
C ALA A 52 -13.67 -11.43 -3.47
N ASN A 53 -14.65 -10.72 -4.03
CA ASN A 53 -15.37 -9.66 -3.29
C ASN A 53 -16.15 -10.21 -2.09
N ARG A 54 -16.81 -11.37 -2.22
CA ARG A 54 -17.49 -12.00 -1.08
C ARG A 54 -16.49 -12.38 0.02
N ILE A 55 -15.35 -12.93 -0.37
CA ILE A 55 -14.26 -13.27 0.54
C ILE A 55 -13.73 -12.01 1.24
N LYS A 56 -13.60 -10.89 0.52
CA LYS A 56 -13.23 -9.59 1.09
C LYS A 56 -14.22 -9.13 2.16
N GLU A 57 -15.53 -9.20 1.89
CA GLU A 57 -16.53 -8.82 2.89
C GLU A 57 -16.47 -9.71 4.14
N MET A 58 -16.20 -11.01 3.96
CA MET A 58 -15.97 -11.93 5.09
C MET A 58 -14.69 -11.57 5.87
N ALA A 59 -13.59 -11.29 5.18
CA ALA A 59 -12.33 -10.88 5.80
C ALA A 59 -12.48 -9.57 6.59
N ASN A 60 -13.24 -8.61 6.04
CA ASN A 60 -13.62 -7.36 6.72
C ASN A 60 -14.32 -7.64 8.04
N GLN A 61 -15.40 -8.42 8.01
CA GLN A 61 -16.16 -8.79 9.21
C GLN A 61 -15.28 -9.48 10.26
N PHE A 62 -14.43 -10.40 9.80
CA PHE A 62 -13.52 -11.13 10.66
C PHE A 62 -12.45 -10.23 11.30
N SER A 63 -11.86 -9.30 10.54
CA SER A 63 -10.82 -8.39 11.03
C SER A 63 -11.31 -7.50 12.18
N HIS A 64 -12.58 -7.08 12.17
CA HIS A 64 -13.19 -6.30 13.24
C HIS A 64 -13.37 -7.09 14.54
N GLN A 65 -13.48 -8.41 14.45
CA GLN A 65 -13.72 -9.29 15.60
C GLN A 65 -12.41 -9.82 16.21
N LYS A 66 -11.30 -9.81 15.46
CA LYS A 66 -10.01 -10.41 15.84
C LYS A 66 -9.23 -9.68 16.93
N LYS A 67 -9.67 -8.49 17.37
CA LYS A 67 -9.02 -7.72 18.47
C LYS A 67 -8.88 -8.50 19.80
N TYR A 68 -9.47 -9.68 19.92
CA TYR A 68 -9.54 -10.47 21.15
C TYR A 68 -8.90 -11.87 21.07
N ARG A 69 -8.21 -12.24 19.97
CA ARG A 69 -7.60 -13.58 19.84
C ARG A 69 -6.14 -13.62 20.28
N ILE A 70 -5.81 -14.67 21.03
CA ILE A 70 -4.45 -15.00 21.50
C ILE A 70 -3.81 -16.14 20.67
N ASN A 71 -4.61 -16.95 19.95
CA ASN A 71 -4.10 -18.17 19.31
C ASN A 71 -3.59 -17.92 17.88
N PHE A 72 -2.30 -18.14 17.67
CA PHE A 72 -1.57 -17.79 16.43
C PHE A 72 -1.60 -18.88 15.37
N ASP A 73 -1.60 -20.16 15.77
CA ASP A 73 -1.36 -21.28 14.84
C ASP A 73 -2.47 -21.48 13.82
N GLU A 74 -3.73 -21.25 14.20
CA GLU A 74 -4.87 -21.36 13.28
C GLU A 74 -4.90 -20.19 12.28
N ALA A 75 -4.58 -18.97 12.75
CA ALA A 75 -4.50 -17.77 11.92
C ALA A 75 -3.47 -17.89 10.79
N GLN A 76 -2.43 -18.71 10.97
CA GLN A 76 -1.43 -18.94 9.94
C GLN A 76 -2.00 -19.61 8.68
N ASN A 77 -3.02 -20.48 8.80
CA ASN A 77 -3.57 -21.16 7.62
C ASN A 77 -4.28 -20.16 6.71
N MET A 78 -5.07 -19.27 7.29
CA MET A 78 -5.69 -18.17 6.55
C MET A 78 -4.62 -17.29 5.88
N TYR A 79 -3.58 -16.87 6.61
CA TYR A 79 -2.51 -16.05 6.03
C TYR A 79 -1.74 -16.76 4.93
N LYS A 80 -1.52 -18.08 5.03
CA LYS A 80 -0.92 -18.90 3.98
C LYS A 80 -1.78 -18.87 2.71
N SER A 81 -3.09 -19.05 2.83
CA SER A 81 -4.03 -19.00 1.70
C SER A 81 -4.07 -17.62 1.05
N ILE A 82 -4.09 -16.54 1.85
CA ILE A 82 -4.01 -15.16 1.35
C ILE A 82 -2.69 -14.94 0.58
N ALA A 83 -1.57 -15.39 1.14
CA ALA A 83 -0.26 -15.18 0.55
C ALA A 83 -0.10 -15.83 -0.83
N GLN A 84 -0.79 -16.94 -1.09
CA GLN A 84 -0.80 -17.58 -2.40
C GLN A 84 -1.45 -16.70 -3.48
N LEU A 85 -2.49 -15.94 -3.12
CA LEU A 85 -3.19 -15.05 -4.04
C LEU A 85 -2.34 -13.84 -4.46
N LEU A 86 -1.31 -13.47 -3.69
CA LEU A 86 -0.36 -12.41 -4.04
C LEU A 86 0.51 -12.76 -5.26
N HIS A 87 0.45 -14.01 -5.75
CA HIS A 87 1.24 -14.44 -6.90
C HIS A 87 0.62 -14.11 -8.27
N ILE A 88 -0.58 -13.54 -8.30
CA ILE A 88 -1.22 -13.08 -9.55
C ILE A 88 -0.38 -12.01 -10.21
N ASN A 89 0.04 -12.29 -11.45
CA ASN A 89 0.89 -11.42 -12.27
C ASN A 89 2.10 -10.87 -11.53
N CYS A 90 2.71 -11.71 -10.69
CA CYS A 90 3.93 -11.33 -10.01
C CYS A 90 5.01 -10.87 -11.00
N PRO A 91 5.78 -9.82 -10.66
CA PRO A 91 6.84 -9.28 -11.52
C PRO A 91 7.83 -10.37 -11.95
N LEU A 92 8.21 -10.38 -13.23
CA LEU A 92 9.09 -11.39 -13.82
C LEU A 92 10.49 -11.36 -13.19
N GLU A 93 10.93 -10.19 -12.74
CA GLU A 93 12.21 -9.96 -12.06
C GLU A 93 12.33 -10.78 -10.77
N LEU A 94 11.20 -11.11 -10.14
CA LEU A 94 11.16 -11.91 -8.92
C LEU A 94 11.32 -13.42 -9.17
N LYS A 95 11.29 -13.87 -10.43
CA LYS A 95 11.40 -15.29 -10.82
C LYS A 95 10.50 -16.21 -9.98
N CYS A 96 9.27 -15.77 -9.72
CA CYS A 96 8.39 -16.43 -8.77
C CYS A 96 7.87 -17.77 -9.33
N ALA A 97 8.21 -18.88 -8.67
CA ALA A 97 7.80 -20.23 -9.07
C ALA A 97 6.27 -20.46 -9.00
N HIS A 98 5.56 -19.67 -8.19
CA HIS A 98 4.12 -19.77 -8.00
C HIS A 98 3.34 -18.69 -8.75
N ARG A 99 3.96 -18.01 -9.73
CA ARG A 99 3.31 -16.94 -10.50
C ARG A 99 2.05 -17.48 -11.18
N ILE A 100 0.92 -16.83 -10.93
CA ILE A 100 -0.33 -17.07 -11.65
C ILE A 100 -0.40 -16.05 -12.77
N GLU A 101 -0.25 -16.50 -14.02
CA GLU A 101 -0.25 -15.62 -15.18
C GLU A 101 -1.67 -15.43 -15.73
N LEU A 102 -2.19 -14.22 -15.55
CA LEU A 102 -3.47 -13.78 -16.11
C LEU A 102 -3.22 -12.65 -17.10
N LYS A 103 -4.00 -12.58 -18.17
CA LYS A 103 -3.90 -11.49 -19.15
C LYS A 103 -4.18 -10.15 -18.48
N SER A 104 -3.27 -9.20 -18.64
CA SER A 104 -3.46 -7.83 -18.19
C SER A 104 -4.68 -7.21 -18.87
N ASN A 105 -5.74 -7.03 -18.09
CA ASN A 105 -6.99 -6.38 -18.48
C ASN A 105 -7.63 -5.77 -17.22
N HIS A 106 -8.69 -4.97 -17.41
CA HIS A 106 -9.35 -4.29 -16.31
C HIS A 106 -9.85 -5.25 -15.21
N LYS A 107 -10.43 -6.40 -15.58
CA LYS A 107 -10.91 -7.43 -14.65
C LYS A 107 -9.78 -7.99 -13.78
N THR A 108 -8.62 -8.30 -14.37
CA THR A 108 -7.46 -8.79 -13.63
C THR A 108 -6.93 -7.73 -12.66
N SER A 109 -6.90 -6.46 -13.07
CA SER A 109 -6.51 -5.37 -12.17
C SER A 109 -7.49 -5.19 -11.01
N LEU A 110 -8.80 -5.33 -11.24
CA LEU A 110 -9.81 -5.31 -10.18
C LEU A 110 -9.67 -6.50 -9.24
N LEU A 111 -9.35 -7.69 -9.76
CA LEU A 111 -9.06 -8.85 -8.92
C LEU A 111 -7.84 -8.63 -8.03
N GLN A 112 -6.76 -8.07 -8.58
CA GLN A 112 -5.57 -7.71 -7.79
C GLN A 112 -5.88 -6.65 -6.73
N GLU A 113 -6.72 -5.65 -7.07
CA GLU A 113 -7.22 -4.66 -6.11
C GLU A 113 -7.90 -5.36 -4.91
N ILE A 114 -8.85 -6.26 -5.19
CA ILE A 114 -9.59 -6.99 -4.14
C ILE A 114 -8.62 -7.81 -3.27
N ILE A 115 -7.62 -8.45 -3.86
CA ILE A 115 -6.62 -9.23 -3.12
C ILE A 115 -5.78 -8.33 -2.22
N PHE A 116 -5.31 -7.18 -2.72
CA PHE A 116 -4.60 -6.23 -1.87
C PHE A 116 -5.47 -5.71 -0.72
N GLN A 117 -6.77 -5.49 -0.95
CA GLN A 117 -7.71 -5.13 0.13
C GLN A 117 -7.82 -6.23 1.19
N ILE A 118 -8.00 -7.49 0.78
CA ILE A 118 -8.03 -8.65 1.69
C ILE A 118 -6.75 -8.72 2.54
N VAL A 119 -5.59 -8.57 1.90
CA VAL A 119 -4.30 -8.65 2.59
C VAL A 119 -4.13 -7.49 3.56
N THR A 120 -4.45 -6.27 3.14
CA THR A 120 -4.36 -5.05 3.96
C THR A 120 -5.20 -5.17 5.23
N GLN A 121 -6.43 -5.66 5.10
CA GLN A 121 -7.33 -5.88 6.24
C GLN A 121 -6.84 -6.99 7.16
N SER A 122 -6.24 -8.03 6.59
CA SER A 122 -5.68 -9.15 7.31
C SER A 122 -4.34 -8.82 7.98
N SER A 123 -3.67 -7.73 7.58
CA SER A 123 -2.38 -7.28 8.12
C SER A 123 -2.53 -6.16 9.17
N ASN A 124 -3.65 -6.11 9.88
CA ASN A 124 -3.91 -5.09 10.91
C ASN A 124 -3.29 -5.43 12.28
N ASP A 125 -2.84 -6.67 12.49
CA ASP A 125 -2.14 -7.09 13.70
C ASP A 125 -0.65 -7.38 13.42
N ASN A 126 0.20 -7.16 14.42
CA ASN A 126 1.66 -7.28 14.31
C ASN A 126 2.09 -8.69 13.85
N THR A 127 1.34 -9.70 14.26
CA THR A 127 1.66 -11.09 14.01
C THR A 127 1.43 -11.44 12.53
N ALA A 128 0.31 -10.99 11.96
CA ALA A 128 0.04 -11.06 10.53
C ALA A 128 1.09 -10.29 9.70
N GLN A 129 1.43 -9.07 10.15
CA GLN A 129 2.43 -8.23 9.47
C GLN A 129 3.77 -8.96 9.39
N ARG A 130 4.25 -9.53 10.50
CA ARG A 130 5.48 -10.32 10.53
C ARG A 130 5.42 -11.51 9.58
N PHE A 131 4.33 -12.28 9.58
CA PHE A 131 4.17 -13.40 8.64
C PHE A 131 4.26 -12.94 7.17
N PHE A 132 3.56 -11.88 6.78
CA PHE A 132 3.59 -11.42 5.39
C PHE A 132 4.96 -10.88 4.98
N ILE A 133 5.69 -10.27 5.91
CA ILE A 133 6.98 -9.64 5.62
C ILE A 133 8.13 -10.65 5.67
N GLU A 134 8.28 -11.35 6.79
CA GLU A 134 9.39 -12.28 7.05
C GLU A 134 9.24 -13.56 6.19
N ASP A 135 8.07 -14.21 6.24
CA ASP A 135 7.89 -15.52 5.61
C ASP A 135 7.52 -15.42 4.12
N ARG A 136 6.78 -14.37 3.75
CA ARG A 136 6.19 -14.25 2.40
C ARG A 136 6.81 -13.16 1.54
N LYS A 137 7.74 -12.37 2.09
CA LYS A 137 8.47 -11.32 1.39
C LYS A 137 7.54 -10.43 0.57
N ILE A 138 6.38 -10.07 1.16
CA ILE A 138 5.35 -9.30 0.46
C ILE A 138 5.88 -7.97 -0.07
N ILE A 139 6.83 -7.39 0.65
CA ILE A 139 7.54 -6.18 0.33
C ILE A 139 8.21 -6.26 -1.06
N ASP A 140 8.87 -7.38 -1.37
CA ASP A 140 9.54 -7.59 -2.66
C ASP A 140 8.54 -7.62 -3.83
N ARG A 141 7.25 -7.90 -3.55
CA ARG A 141 6.18 -7.94 -4.56
C ARG A 141 5.55 -6.58 -4.80
N ILE A 142 5.34 -5.79 -3.74
CA ILE A 142 4.66 -4.49 -3.86
C ILE A 142 5.59 -3.38 -4.34
N PHE A 143 6.90 -3.44 -4.04
CA PHE A 143 7.83 -2.39 -4.44
C PHE A 143 7.96 -2.19 -5.94
N PRO A 144 8.17 -3.25 -6.76
CA PRO A 144 8.26 -3.07 -8.20
C PRO A 144 6.98 -2.43 -8.76
N LEU A 145 5.81 -2.79 -8.24
CA LEU A 145 4.53 -2.21 -8.68
C LEU A 145 4.47 -0.71 -8.41
N ILE A 146 4.78 -0.28 -7.18
CA ILE A 146 4.78 1.13 -6.78
C ILE A 146 5.82 1.94 -7.57
N ILE A 147 7.04 1.41 -7.71
CA ILE A 147 8.14 2.09 -8.42
C ILE A 147 7.81 2.24 -9.90
N ARG A 148 7.30 1.18 -10.53
CA ARG A 148 6.95 1.17 -11.95
C ARG A 148 5.83 2.17 -12.23
N PHE A 149 4.77 2.19 -11.41
CA PHE A 149 3.71 3.17 -11.51
C PHE A 149 4.20 4.62 -11.33
N ALA A 150 5.03 4.88 -10.30
CA ALA A 150 5.57 6.22 -10.05
C ALA A 150 6.49 6.74 -11.15
N ASN A 151 7.11 5.84 -11.92
CA ASN A 151 7.93 6.21 -13.07
C ASN A 151 7.11 6.34 -14.37
N TYR A 152 5.91 5.77 -14.41
CA TYR A 152 5.02 5.83 -15.56
C TYR A 152 4.52 7.25 -15.86
N GLU A 153 4.27 8.08 -14.83
CA GLU A 153 3.79 9.46 -15.01
C GLU A 153 4.74 10.34 -15.84
N LYS A 154 6.05 10.05 -15.88
CA LYS A 154 7.01 10.82 -16.70
C LYS A 154 6.94 10.51 -18.19
N LEU A 155 6.31 9.41 -18.60
CA LEU A 155 6.26 8.97 -19.99
C LEU A 155 5.06 9.56 -20.75
N ASN A 156 4.06 10.10 -20.05
CA ASN A 156 2.81 10.59 -20.66
C ASN A 156 2.85 12.05 -21.18
N ASP A 157 3.98 12.76 -21.06
CA ASP A 157 4.19 14.01 -21.81
C ASP A 157 4.41 13.74 -23.31
N GLU A 158 4.81 12.51 -23.67
CA GLU A 158 4.88 12.02 -25.03
C GLU A 158 3.72 11.04 -25.26
N LYS A 159 2.93 11.25 -26.30
CA LYS A 159 1.64 10.57 -26.56
C LYS A 159 1.80 9.09 -26.94
N GLU A 160 2.41 8.26 -26.11
CA GLU A 160 2.53 6.82 -26.35
C GLU A 160 1.59 6.00 -25.46
N ILE A 161 0.95 5.06 -26.16
CA ILE A 161 0.10 3.94 -25.74
C ILE A 161 0.05 3.75 -24.22
N VAL A 162 -1.10 4.09 -23.63
CA VAL A 162 -1.38 3.81 -22.22
C VAL A 162 -1.37 2.30 -22.02
N ASP A 163 -0.39 1.76 -21.30
CA ASP A 163 -0.37 0.36 -20.93
C ASP A 163 -1.65 0.09 -20.09
N PRO A 164 -2.53 -0.82 -20.54
CA PRO A 164 -3.81 -1.09 -19.89
C PRO A 164 -3.65 -1.49 -18.42
N GLU A 165 -2.47 -1.96 -18.00
CA GLU A 165 -2.16 -2.26 -16.61
C GLU A 165 -2.12 -1.02 -15.69
N TYR A 166 -1.93 0.20 -16.21
CA TYR A 166 -1.94 1.44 -15.41
C TYR A 166 -3.19 2.29 -15.58
N GLN A 167 -4.14 1.85 -16.41
CA GLN A 167 -5.46 2.49 -16.47
C GLN A 167 -6.21 2.31 -15.14
N ASN A 168 -5.93 1.23 -14.40
CA ASN A 168 -6.57 0.98 -13.12
C ASN A 168 -5.69 1.41 -11.95
N GLN A 169 -5.81 2.68 -11.53
CA GLN A 169 -5.00 3.28 -10.46
C GLN A 169 -5.33 2.72 -9.05
N THR A 170 -6.43 1.97 -8.90
CA THR A 170 -6.96 1.54 -7.59
C THR A 170 -6.11 0.46 -6.94
N TYR A 171 -5.56 -0.50 -7.70
CA TYR A 171 -4.69 -1.51 -7.10
C TYR A 171 -3.38 -0.91 -6.56
N ILE A 172 -2.88 0.19 -7.18
CA ILE A 172 -1.72 0.92 -6.66
C ILE A 172 -2.06 1.63 -5.35
N ARG A 173 -3.23 2.29 -5.27
CA ARG A 173 -3.72 2.86 -4.01
C ARG A 173 -3.68 1.81 -2.89
N ASP A 174 -4.15 0.60 -3.17
CA ASP A 174 -4.22 -0.48 -2.18
C ASP A 174 -2.86 -1.10 -1.89
N ALA A 175 -1.95 -1.17 -2.87
CA ALA A 175 -0.57 -1.58 -2.63
C ALA A 175 0.18 -0.59 -1.70
N ILE A 176 -0.06 0.72 -1.85
CA ILE A 176 0.52 1.74 -0.94
C ILE A 176 -0.16 1.67 0.43
N SER A 177 -1.48 1.42 0.48
CA SER A 177 -2.19 1.20 1.75
C SER A 177 -1.64 -0.01 2.51
N LEU A 178 -1.35 -1.10 1.80
CA LEU A 178 -0.71 -2.27 2.36
C LEU A 178 0.70 -1.94 2.85
N LEU A 179 1.51 -1.20 2.07
CA LEU A 179 2.82 -0.74 2.52
C LEU A 179 2.73 0.05 3.82
N LEU A 180 1.76 0.95 3.95
CA LEU A 180 1.52 1.72 5.16
C LEU A 180 1.23 0.82 6.37
N ASN A 181 0.44 -0.25 6.20
CA ASN A 181 0.19 -1.19 7.30
C ASN A 181 1.44 -1.97 7.71
N LEU A 182 2.34 -2.24 6.76
CA LEU A 182 3.52 -3.06 6.98
C LEU A 182 4.73 -2.25 7.50
N ILE A 183 4.71 -0.93 7.37
CA ILE A 183 5.85 -0.05 7.64
C ILE A 183 6.31 -0.11 9.09
N ASN A 184 5.37 -0.15 10.03
CA ASN A 184 5.64 0.02 11.46
C ASN A 184 6.52 -1.09 12.03
N GLN A 185 6.48 -2.29 11.44
CA GLN A 185 7.28 -3.42 11.91
C GLN A 185 8.62 -3.56 11.16
N ASN A 186 8.81 -2.85 10.04
CA ASN A 186 9.87 -3.18 9.07
C ASN A 186 10.57 -1.97 8.46
N GLN A 187 10.63 -0.86 9.20
CA GLN A 187 11.26 0.40 8.76
C GLN A 187 12.69 0.17 8.20
N GLN A 188 13.48 -0.72 8.80
CA GLN A 188 14.84 -1.06 8.32
C GLN A 188 14.89 -1.64 6.91
N VAL A 189 13.95 -2.53 6.56
CA VAL A 189 13.87 -3.14 5.22
C VAL A 189 13.54 -2.08 4.17
N LEU A 190 12.73 -1.09 4.55
CA LEU A 190 12.38 0.03 3.67
C LEU A 190 13.57 0.97 3.45
N PHE A 191 14.32 1.30 4.51
CA PHE A 191 15.51 2.16 4.42
C PHE A 191 16.58 1.63 3.45
N ALA A 192 16.66 0.31 3.29
CA ALA A 192 17.59 -0.29 2.33
C ALA A 192 17.22 -0.08 0.84
N LYS A 193 16.07 0.52 0.52
CA LYS A 193 15.53 0.59 -0.84
C LYS A 193 15.26 2.03 -1.30
N HIS A 194 16.35 2.76 -1.60
CA HIS A 194 16.31 4.16 -2.07
C HIS A 194 15.32 4.44 -3.22
N SER A 195 15.17 3.49 -4.16
CA SER A 195 14.26 3.64 -5.30
C SER A 195 12.78 3.72 -4.90
N LEU A 196 12.39 3.04 -3.82
CA LEU A 196 11.02 3.10 -3.29
C LEU A 196 10.72 4.50 -2.76
N PHE A 197 11.65 5.10 -2.01
CA PHE A 197 11.44 6.46 -1.48
C PHE A 197 11.23 7.46 -2.59
N SER A 198 12.09 7.43 -3.62
CA SER A 198 11.91 8.29 -4.78
C SER A 198 10.53 8.12 -5.42
N ALA A 199 10.03 6.89 -5.50
CA ALA A 199 8.68 6.60 -5.99
C ALA A 199 7.58 7.17 -5.07
N ILE A 200 7.63 6.90 -3.76
CA ILE A 200 6.65 7.40 -2.78
C ILE A 200 6.61 8.93 -2.75
N PHE A 201 7.76 9.59 -2.82
CA PHE A 201 7.82 11.05 -2.87
C PHE A 201 7.23 11.64 -4.15
N LYS A 202 7.39 10.97 -5.31
CA LYS A 202 6.69 11.36 -6.54
C LYS A 202 5.18 11.19 -6.36
N LEU A 203 4.75 10.06 -5.81
CA LEU A 203 3.34 9.73 -5.62
C LEU A 203 2.62 10.61 -4.59
N ALA A 204 3.35 11.21 -3.64
CA ALA A 204 2.81 12.25 -2.76
C ALA A 204 2.29 13.48 -3.53
N LYS A 205 2.71 13.67 -4.79
CA LYS A 205 2.28 14.76 -5.69
C LYS A 205 1.46 14.25 -6.88
N TYR A 206 1.07 12.97 -6.87
CA TYR A 206 0.37 12.31 -7.97
C TYR A 206 -0.88 13.10 -8.40
N ASN A 207 -0.94 13.49 -9.68
CA ASN A 207 -2.01 14.33 -10.26
C ASN A 207 -2.35 15.62 -9.45
N GLN A 208 -1.39 16.16 -8.69
CA GLN A 208 -1.58 17.41 -7.96
C GLN A 208 -1.73 18.58 -8.95
N GLY A 209 -2.73 19.43 -8.73
CA GLY A 209 -2.96 20.62 -9.56
C GLY A 209 -3.82 20.42 -10.81
N GLN A 210 -4.28 19.20 -11.09
CA GLN A 210 -5.30 18.95 -12.12
C GLN A 210 -6.66 19.56 -11.74
N ILE A 211 -7.40 20.02 -12.75
CA ILE A 211 -8.68 20.74 -12.61
C ILE A 211 -9.73 19.85 -11.90
N ILE A 212 -10.53 20.45 -11.02
CA ILE A 212 -11.49 19.80 -10.09
C ILE A 212 -12.38 18.74 -10.76
N GLU A 213 -12.79 18.96 -12.01
CA GLU A 213 -13.71 18.09 -12.75
C GLU A 213 -13.11 16.72 -13.14
N GLN A 214 -11.79 16.54 -13.01
CA GLN A 214 -11.09 15.28 -13.33
C GLN A 214 -10.47 14.58 -12.10
N LYS A 215 -10.75 15.07 -10.88
CA LYS A 215 -10.21 14.45 -9.68
C LYS A 215 -10.86 13.09 -9.42
N SER A 216 -10.10 12.02 -9.60
CA SER A 216 -10.49 10.70 -9.09
C SER A 216 -10.19 10.61 -7.59
N ASP A 217 -11.11 10.04 -6.80
CA ASP A 217 -10.89 9.70 -5.39
C ASP A 217 -9.62 8.86 -5.19
N THR A 218 -9.29 8.07 -6.20
CA THR A 218 -8.09 7.25 -6.28
C THR A 218 -6.81 8.08 -6.25
N ALA A 219 -6.71 9.16 -7.05
CA ALA A 219 -5.52 10.00 -7.07
C ALA A 219 -5.28 10.68 -5.71
N THR A 220 -6.34 11.16 -5.07
CA THR A 220 -6.26 11.74 -3.72
C THR A 220 -5.85 10.68 -2.69
N SER A 221 -6.38 9.47 -2.79
CA SER A 221 -6.01 8.36 -1.89
C SER A 221 -4.55 7.93 -2.07
N ILE A 222 -4.02 7.92 -3.30
CA ILE A 222 -2.60 7.66 -3.59
C ILE A 222 -1.72 8.71 -2.90
N ARG A 223 -2.05 10.01 -3.04
CA ARG A 223 -1.30 11.08 -2.37
C ARG A 223 -1.36 10.93 -0.85
N ARG A 224 -2.56 10.72 -0.29
CA ARG A 224 -2.79 10.54 1.14
C ARG A 224 -1.96 9.39 1.70
N ASN A 225 -2.07 8.20 1.12
CA ASN A 225 -1.36 7.02 1.61
C ASN A 225 0.16 7.19 1.46
N SER A 226 0.63 7.82 0.38
CA SER A 226 2.05 8.11 0.19
C SER A 226 2.60 9.06 1.25
N ILE A 227 1.83 10.09 1.63
CA ILE A 227 2.20 11.02 2.70
C ILE A 227 2.21 10.33 4.05
N SER A 228 1.23 9.48 4.34
CA SER A 228 1.23 8.65 5.55
C SER A 228 2.47 7.76 5.63
N VAL A 229 2.86 7.11 4.52
CA VAL A 229 4.10 6.33 4.46
C VAL A 229 5.32 7.19 4.78
N ILE A 230 5.41 8.42 4.24
CA ILE A 230 6.51 9.35 4.52
C ILE A 230 6.54 9.74 6.01
N ILE A 231 5.38 9.98 6.62
CA ILE A 231 5.25 10.33 8.04
C ILE A 231 5.80 9.20 8.90
N GLU A 232 5.31 7.97 8.71
CA GLU A 232 5.74 6.81 9.49
C GLU A 232 7.26 6.57 9.38
N LEU A 233 7.83 6.83 8.20
CA LEU A 233 9.29 6.75 8.00
C LEU A 233 10.05 7.85 8.75
N CYS A 234 9.53 9.07 8.77
CA CYS A 234 10.15 10.22 9.43
C CYS A 234 9.97 10.21 10.96
N GLU A 235 9.03 9.42 11.46
CA GLU A 235 8.85 9.18 12.89
C GLU A 235 9.80 8.10 13.42
N CYS A 236 10.29 7.20 12.56
CA CYS A 236 11.30 6.19 12.92
C CYS A 236 12.59 6.80 13.48
N GLU A 237 12.97 6.49 14.72
CA GLU A 237 14.13 7.12 15.38
C GLU A 237 15.49 6.80 14.73
N THR A 238 15.60 5.68 14.01
CA THR A 238 16.92 5.07 13.75
C THR A 238 17.74 5.67 12.60
N ASN A 239 17.22 6.52 11.71
CA ASN A 239 18.02 7.12 10.61
C ASN A 239 17.45 8.44 10.05
N ASN A 240 16.72 9.20 10.88
CA ASN A 240 15.93 10.34 10.41
C ASN A 240 16.72 11.43 9.68
N GLU A 241 17.90 11.82 10.15
CA GLU A 241 18.59 13.00 9.58
C GLU A 241 19.15 12.78 8.19
N GLN A 242 19.89 11.68 7.99
CA GLN A 242 20.41 11.34 6.67
C GLN A 242 19.25 11.18 5.68
N PHE A 243 18.17 10.53 6.10
CA PHE A 243 16.97 10.39 5.29
C PHE A 243 16.32 11.74 4.93
N ILE A 244 16.10 12.62 5.93
CA ILE A 244 15.48 13.95 5.72
C ILE A 244 16.31 14.79 4.74
N HIS A 245 17.64 14.75 4.87
CA HIS A 245 18.55 15.52 4.04
C HIS A 245 18.71 14.92 2.63
N GLU A 246 18.93 13.62 2.52
CA GLU A 246 19.17 12.92 1.25
C GLU A 246 17.96 13.04 0.30
N PHE A 247 16.75 12.90 0.84
CA PHE A 247 15.53 12.97 0.04
C PHE A 247 14.90 14.37 -0.01
N ASN A 248 15.53 15.37 0.61
CA ASN A 248 15.03 16.74 0.68
C ASN A 248 13.56 16.80 1.12
N CYS A 249 13.22 16.01 2.15
CA CYS A 249 11.84 15.73 2.56
C CYS A 249 11.05 17.02 2.82
N ILE A 250 11.70 18.01 3.46
CA ILE A 250 11.09 19.31 3.75
C ILE A 250 10.67 20.03 2.46
N LYS A 251 11.54 20.06 1.44
CA LYS A 251 11.21 20.67 0.15
C LYS A 251 10.03 19.95 -0.50
N ILE A 252 10.02 18.62 -0.51
CA ILE A 252 8.97 17.84 -1.15
C ILE A 252 7.62 18.03 -0.44
N LEU A 253 7.60 17.98 0.89
CA LEU A 253 6.41 18.25 1.70
C LEU A 253 5.95 19.71 1.57
N THR A 254 6.89 20.65 1.45
CA THR A 254 6.56 22.06 1.24
C THR A 254 5.95 22.25 -0.14
N GLU A 255 6.52 21.66 -1.19
CA GLU A 255 5.95 21.70 -2.55
C GLU A 255 4.56 21.05 -2.60
N ALA A 256 4.35 19.94 -1.89
CA ALA A 256 3.03 19.33 -1.73
C ALA A 256 2.01 20.30 -1.06
N ASN A 257 2.48 21.20 -0.19
CA ASN A 257 1.65 22.23 0.46
C ASN A 257 1.59 23.57 -0.30
N SER A 258 2.60 23.87 -1.13
CA SER A 258 2.97 25.23 -1.57
C SER A 258 2.91 25.34 -3.09
N THR A 259 1.71 25.50 -3.61
CA THR A 259 1.51 26.31 -4.82
C THR A 259 0.73 27.55 -4.40
N ALA A 260 1.43 28.67 -4.26
CA ALA A 260 0.98 29.94 -3.68
C ALA A 260 -0.42 30.39 -4.11
N GLY A 261 -1.39 30.33 -3.18
CA GLY A 261 -2.76 30.86 -3.32
C GLY A 261 -3.89 29.88 -3.00
N GLY A 262 -3.55 28.59 -2.86
CA GLY A 262 -4.47 27.51 -2.55
C GLY A 262 -3.78 26.24 -3.02
N SER A 263 -3.64 25.23 -2.16
CA SER A 263 -2.85 24.00 -2.36
C SER A 263 -3.09 23.27 -3.69
N ARG A 264 -4.15 23.65 -4.44
CA ARG A 264 -4.84 22.92 -5.52
C ARG A 264 -5.19 21.48 -5.16
N ASP A 265 -4.68 20.96 -4.05
CA ASP A 265 -5.19 19.87 -3.26
C ASP A 265 -6.28 20.40 -2.33
N TYR A 266 -7.45 19.77 -2.36
CA TYR A 266 -8.55 20.13 -1.47
C TYR A 266 -8.63 19.16 -0.29
N ASP A 267 -7.73 18.17 -0.24
CA ASP A 267 -7.70 17.24 0.87
C ASP A 267 -7.04 17.88 2.10
N THR A 268 -7.89 18.35 3.00
CA THR A 268 -7.50 18.90 4.31
C THR A 268 -6.60 17.94 5.09
N PHE A 269 -6.79 16.62 4.96
CA PHE A 269 -5.95 15.64 5.64
C PHE A 269 -4.49 15.74 5.18
N VAL A 270 -4.29 15.75 3.86
CA VAL A 270 -2.96 15.86 3.22
C VAL A 270 -2.24 17.14 3.68
N ILE A 271 -2.96 18.27 3.68
CA ILE A 271 -2.41 19.57 4.06
C ILE A 271 -2.03 19.60 5.54
N LEU A 272 -2.93 19.17 6.43
CA LEU A 272 -2.69 19.22 7.87
C LEU A 272 -1.55 18.30 8.30
N HIS A 273 -1.52 17.06 7.80
CA HIS A 273 -0.49 16.08 8.16
C HIS A 273 0.87 16.47 7.59
N SER A 274 0.92 16.97 6.35
CA SER A 274 2.19 17.45 5.77
C SER A 274 2.74 18.65 6.56
N ARG A 275 1.89 19.57 7.01
CA ARG A 275 2.29 20.69 7.88
C ARG A 275 2.80 20.23 9.24
N ALA A 276 2.07 19.31 9.89
CA ALA A 276 2.48 18.73 11.16
C ALA A 276 3.85 18.05 11.07
N LEU A 277 4.07 17.29 9.98
CA LEU A 277 5.35 16.65 9.73
C LEU A 277 6.46 17.68 9.50
N ILE A 278 6.27 18.70 8.65
CA ILE A 278 7.26 19.76 8.43
C ILE A 278 7.67 20.40 9.76
N ASN A 279 6.70 20.74 10.62
CA ASN A 279 6.98 21.32 11.93
C ASN A 279 7.80 20.36 12.81
N THR A 280 7.45 19.08 12.83
CA THR A 280 8.17 18.05 13.58
C THR A 280 9.60 17.90 13.08
N LEU A 281 9.81 17.85 11.77
CA LEU A 281 11.14 17.78 11.15
C LEU A 281 11.97 19.03 11.47
N LEU A 282 11.39 20.22 11.36
CA LEU A 282 12.07 21.47 11.71
C LEU A 282 12.45 21.54 13.19
N GLN A 283 11.58 21.07 14.10
CA GLN A 283 11.89 20.98 15.52
C GLN A 283 13.04 20.00 15.78
N LYS A 284 13.05 18.83 15.13
CA LYS A 284 14.15 17.86 15.25
C LYS A 284 15.48 18.47 14.79
N ILE A 285 15.48 19.18 13.66
CA ILE A 285 16.67 19.87 13.14
C ILE A 285 17.13 20.98 14.11
N ARG A 286 16.21 21.78 14.64
CA ARG A 286 16.52 22.90 15.55
C ARG A 286 16.94 22.45 16.95
N GLY A 287 16.29 21.43 17.52
CA GLY A 287 16.56 20.93 18.87
C GLY A 287 17.90 20.21 19.02
N LYS A 288 18.51 19.78 17.91
CA LYS A 288 19.87 19.24 17.86
C LYS A 288 20.93 20.28 17.54
N GLN A 289 20.53 21.44 17.01
CA GLN A 289 21.34 22.65 17.06
C GLN A 289 21.27 23.22 18.49
N ASN A 290 21.88 22.52 19.45
CA ASN A 290 22.48 23.19 20.59
C ASN A 290 23.57 24.08 20.02
N HIS A 291 23.18 25.25 19.53
CA HIS A 291 24.12 26.32 19.25
C HIS A 291 24.84 26.56 20.58
N ASN A 292 26.11 26.14 20.65
CA ASN A 292 27.04 26.88 21.49
C ASN A 292 26.83 28.35 21.11
N PRO A 293 26.47 29.23 22.04
CA PRO A 293 26.25 30.63 21.72
C PRO A 293 27.47 31.09 20.94
N GLN A 294 27.28 31.53 19.69
CA GLN A 294 28.38 32.10 18.92
C GLN A 294 28.95 33.26 19.74
N PRO A 295 30.17 33.16 20.27
CA PRO A 295 30.75 34.26 21.02
C PRO A 295 31.19 35.28 19.97
N GLY A 296 30.35 36.28 19.68
CA GLY A 296 30.78 37.34 18.77
C GLY A 296 29.74 38.28 18.20
N LEU A 297 28.44 38.05 18.37
CA LEU A 297 27.42 38.94 17.81
C LEU A 297 26.50 39.46 18.90
N LEU A 298 27.04 40.41 19.68
CA LEU A 298 26.35 41.56 20.28
C LEU A 298 27.36 42.34 21.13
N LYS A 299 28.20 43.12 20.46
CA LYS A 299 28.79 44.36 21.00
C LYS A 299 28.92 45.37 19.86
N THR A 300 27.86 46.15 19.68
CA THR A 300 27.90 47.55 19.24
C THR A 300 26.63 48.21 19.73
#